data_AF-A0A2M7FMG1-F1
#
_entry.id   AF-A0A2M7FMG1-F1
#
_cell.length_a   1.000
_cell.length_b   1.000
_cell.length_c   1.000
_cell.angle_alpha   90.00
_cell.angle_beta   90.00
_cell.angle_gamma   90.00
#
_symmetry.space_group_name_H-M   'P 1'
#
loop_
_entity.id
_entity.type
_entity.pdbx_description
1 polymer ?
#
loop_
_entity_poly.entity_id
_entity_poly.type
_entity_poly.pdbx_seq_one_letter_code
_entity_poly.pdbx_strand_id
1 'polypeptide(L)'
;MKKLTFSLLAVAVMAMGVSTAAYADAEASIKESKCGKCHAAAKEKTGPSWKKVAEKYKGNADAEAKLITHVTTGPKIKVDGEEEVHAKLKNLDPTAVKEVVTFILKN
;
A
#
# COMPACT_ATOMS: atom_id res chain seq x y z
N MET A 1 45.63 -22.49 -0.77
CA MET A 1 44.21 -22.75 -0.47
C MET A 1 43.72 -21.72 0.55
N LYS A 2 42.87 -20.79 0.08
CA LYS A 2 41.79 -20.05 0.76
C LYS A 2 42.06 -19.52 2.19
N LYS A 3 42.52 -18.27 2.27
CA LYS A 3 42.32 -17.41 3.45
C LYS A 3 40.95 -16.73 3.28
N LEU A 4 39.97 -17.16 4.06
CA LEU A 4 38.63 -16.59 4.14
C LEU A 4 38.68 -15.36 5.06
N THR A 5 38.81 -14.17 4.49
CA THR A 5 38.47 -12.92 5.17
C THR A 5 37.08 -12.52 4.72
N PHE A 6 36.07 -12.96 5.47
CA PHE A 6 34.69 -12.51 5.31
C PHE A 6 34.53 -11.26 6.19
N SER A 7 34.67 -10.08 5.58
CA SER A 7 34.26 -8.81 6.21
C SER A 7 32.78 -8.91 6.55
N LEU A 8 32.49 -8.86 7.85
CA LEU A 8 31.17 -8.98 8.41
C LEU A 8 30.32 -7.78 7.95
N LEU A 9 29.27 -8.12 7.20
CA LEU A 9 28.19 -7.26 6.72
C LEU A 9 27.66 -6.34 7.83
N ALA A 10 27.51 -5.06 7.50
CA ALA A 10 26.67 -4.12 8.21
C ALA A 10 25.21 -4.61 8.19
N VAL A 11 24.68 -5.01 9.35
CA VAL A 11 23.25 -5.23 9.53
C VAL A 11 22.65 -3.92 10.02
N ALA A 12 22.16 -3.11 9.09
CA ALA A 12 21.26 -2.02 9.39
C ALA A 12 19.92 -2.63 9.84
N VAL A 13 19.72 -2.75 11.15
CA VAL A 13 18.42 -3.08 11.74
C VAL A 13 17.53 -1.85 11.60
N MET A 14 16.80 -1.76 10.49
CA MET A 14 15.71 -0.79 10.35
C MET A 14 14.51 -1.36 11.11
N ALA A 15 14.48 -1.14 12.42
CA ALA A 15 13.31 -1.38 13.24
C ALA A 15 12.22 -0.37 12.84
N MET A 16 11.39 -0.72 11.87
CA MET A 16 10.16 0.00 11.59
C MET A 16 9.15 -0.36 12.67
N GLY A 17 9.16 0.39 13.78
CA GLY A 17 8.08 0.44 14.74
C GLY A 17 6.80 0.84 14.01
N VAL A 18 5.89 -0.10 13.83
CA VAL A 18 4.59 0.15 13.23
C VAL A 18 3.71 0.76 14.32
N SER A 19 3.52 2.08 14.28
CA SER A 19 2.59 2.76 15.19
C SER A 19 1.17 2.23 14.94
N THR A 20 0.56 1.66 15.97
CA THR A 20 -0.82 1.14 15.92
C THR A 20 -1.85 2.26 15.74
N ALA A 21 -1.51 3.49 16.16
CA ALA A 21 -2.35 4.68 15.92
C ALA A 21 -2.53 4.96 14.42
N ALA A 22 -1.45 4.87 13.64
CA ALA A 22 -1.47 5.09 12.19
C ALA A 22 -2.36 4.06 11.44
N TYR A 23 -2.60 2.88 12.03
CA TYR A 23 -3.53 1.91 11.45
C TYR A 23 -4.99 2.30 11.68
N ALA A 24 -5.34 2.78 12.87
CA ALA A 24 -6.70 3.23 13.17
C ALA A 24 -7.11 4.42 12.28
N ASP A 25 -6.18 5.37 12.06
CA ASP A 25 -6.40 6.53 11.20
C ASP A 25 -6.51 6.15 9.71
N ALA A 26 -5.72 5.16 9.26
CA ALA A 26 -5.84 4.59 7.92
C ALA A 26 -7.19 3.89 7.71
N GLU A 27 -7.63 3.05 8.65
CA GLU A 27 -8.92 2.35 8.55
C GLU A 27 -10.11 3.31 8.52
N ALA A 28 -10.06 4.38 9.32
CA ALA A 28 -11.06 5.46 9.28
C ALA A 28 -11.11 6.13 7.89
N SER A 29 -9.95 6.48 7.34
CA SER A 29 -9.83 7.11 6.02
C SER A 29 -10.31 6.20 4.88
N ILE A 30 -9.98 4.91 4.95
CA ILE A 30 -10.46 3.85 4.03
C ILE A 30 -11.97 3.73 4.09
N LYS A 31 -12.56 3.76 5.29
CA LYS A 31 -14.01 3.68 5.49
C LYS A 31 -14.71 4.92 4.95
N GLU A 32 -14.22 6.11 5.28
CA GLU A 32 -14.80 7.39 4.82
C GLU A 32 -14.76 7.51 3.29
N SER A 33 -13.66 7.09 2.69
CA SER A 33 -13.43 7.06 1.23
C SER A 33 -14.11 5.88 0.54
N LYS A 34 -14.80 5.01 1.29
CA LYS A 34 -15.56 3.85 0.79
C LYS A 34 -14.71 2.83 0.01
N CYS A 35 -13.40 2.77 0.23
CA CYS A 35 -12.50 1.85 -0.47
C CYS A 35 -12.91 0.38 -0.25
N GLY A 36 -13.49 0.07 0.91
CA GLY A 36 -14.01 -1.26 1.26
C GLY A 36 -15.21 -1.74 0.44
N LYS A 37 -15.79 -0.91 -0.45
CA LYS A 37 -16.83 -1.34 -1.39
C LYS A 37 -16.25 -2.23 -2.49
N CYS A 38 -15.07 -1.88 -3.00
CA CYS A 38 -14.40 -2.60 -4.08
C CYS A 38 -13.19 -3.41 -3.61
N HIS A 39 -12.64 -3.10 -2.44
CA HIS A 39 -11.48 -3.81 -1.87
C HIS A 39 -11.80 -4.48 -0.54
N ALA A 40 -10.97 -5.43 -0.14
CA ALA A 40 -10.94 -6.04 1.19
C ALA A 40 -9.53 -6.52 1.52
N ALA A 41 -9.30 -6.86 2.79
CA ALA A 41 -7.98 -7.30 3.26
C ALA A 41 -7.44 -8.50 2.48
N ALA A 42 -8.18 -9.61 2.45
CA ALA A 42 -7.72 -10.86 1.82
C ALA A 42 -8.63 -11.38 0.70
N LYS A 43 -9.91 -11.00 0.68
CA LYS A 43 -10.87 -11.49 -0.30
C LYS A 43 -10.88 -10.56 -1.53
N GLU A 44 -10.73 -11.14 -2.71
CA GLU A 44 -10.94 -10.42 -3.98
C GLU A 44 -12.42 -9.99 -4.10
N LYS A 45 -12.64 -8.79 -4.61
CA LYS A 45 -13.98 -8.25 -4.93
C LYS A 45 -13.91 -7.71 -6.37
N THR A 46 -14.61 -6.61 -6.66
CA THR A 46 -14.46 -5.84 -7.89
C THR A 46 -13.01 -5.38 -8.11
N GLY A 47 -12.33 -4.97 -7.03
CA GLY A 47 -10.90 -4.67 -7.02
C GLY A 47 -10.08 -5.76 -6.32
N PRO A 48 -8.74 -5.75 -6.50
CA PRO A 48 -7.87 -6.72 -5.87
C PRO A 48 -7.90 -6.64 -4.34
N SER A 49 -7.66 -7.73 -3.64
CA SER A 49 -7.44 -7.68 -2.19
C SER A 49 -6.21 -6.81 -1.86
N TRP A 50 -6.20 -6.16 -0.69
CA TRP A 50 -5.01 -5.39 -0.24
C TRP A 50 -3.79 -6.30 -0.15
N LYS A 51 -3.97 -7.54 0.32
CA LYS A 51 -2.96 -8.60 0.28
C LYS A 51 -2.38 -8.81 -1.11
N LYS A 52 -3.22 -8.92 -2.14
CA LYS A 52 -2.77 -9.09 -3.53
C LYS A 52 -2.00 -7.87 -4.03
N VAL A 53 -2.40 -6.67 -3.62
CA VAL A 53 -1.67 -5.43 -3.94
C VAL A 53 -0.30 -5.42 -3.26
N ALA A 54 -0.23 -5.73 -1.96
CA ALA A 54 1.04 -5.81 -1.23
C ALA A 54 1.99 -6.85 -1.86
N GLU A 55 1.47 -8.03 -2.22
CA GLU A 55 2.24 -9.07 -2.92
C GLU A 55 2.77 -8.58 -4.27
N LYS A 56 1.94 -7.88 -5.06
CA LYS A 56 2.34 -7.31 -6.36
C LYS A 56 3.49 -6.30 -6.22
N TYR A 57 3.51 -5.53 -5.13
CA TYR A 57 4.50 -4.48 -4.91
C TYR A 57 5.66 -4.90 -3.99
N LYS A 58 5.72 -6.16 -3.54
CA LYS A 58 6.77 -6.65 -2.65
C LYS A 58 8.16 -6.47 -3.26
N GLY A 59 9.05 -5.80 -2.52
CA GLY A 59 10.43 -5.52 -2.96
C GLY A 59 10.55 -4.39 -3.99
N ASN A 60 9.46 -3.71 -4.35
CA ASN A 60 9.50 -2.56 -5.26
C ASN A 60 9.74 -1.26 -4.47
N ALA A 61 10.89 -0.63 -4.69
CA ALA A 61 11.26 0.61 -4.02
C ALA A 61 10.30 1.78 -4.34
N ASP A 62 9.62 1.76 -5.48
CA ASP A 62 8.69 2.81 -5.89
C ASP A 62 7.23 2.54 -5.46
N ALA A 63 6.97 1.45 -4.73
CA ALA A 63 5.62 1.01 -4.41
C ALA A 63 4.76 2.09 -3.75
N GLU A 64 5.31 2.73 -2.71
CA GLU A 64 4.63 3.80 -1.98
C GLU A 64 4.27 4.96 -2.91
N ALA A 65 5.24 5.49 -3.67
CA ALA A 65 5.01 6.59 -4.59
C ALA A 65 3.95 6.26 -5.65
N LYS A 66 4.02 5.07 -6.25
CA LYS A 66 3.06 4.62 -7.27
C LYS A 66 1.64 4.51 -6.71
N LEU A 67 1.49 3.97 -5.50
CA LEU A 67 0.19 3.85 -4.85
C LEU A 67 -0.36 5.20 -4.39
N ILE A 68 0.50 6.10 -3.87
CA ILE A 68 0.13 7.49 -3.58
C ILE A 68 -0.44 8.16 -4.84
N THR A 69 0.25 8.07 -5.98
CA THR A 69 -0.25 8.62 -7.24
C THR A 69 -1.58 7.98 -7.63
N HIS A 70 -1.72 6.66 -7.48
CA HIS A 70 -2.95 5.94 -7.83
C HIS A 70 -4.16 6.43 -7.01
N VAL A 71 -4.03 6.53 -5.69
CA VAL A 71 -5.14 6.89 -4.80
C VAL A 71 -5.46 8.40 -4.79
N THR A 72 -4.58 9.24 -5.32
CA THR A 72 -4.78 10.70 -5.36
C THR A 72 -5.19 11.23 -6.75
N THR A 73 -4.71 10.61 -7.83
CA THR A 73 -4.99 11.09 -9.20
C THR A 73 -6.24 10.48 -9.81
N GLY A 74 -6.68 9.31 -9.33
CA GLY A 74 -7.81 8.59 -9.91
C GLY A 74 -7.53 8.19 -11.35
N PRO A 75 -6.56 7.30 -11.62
CA PRO A 75 -6.28 6.86 -12.97
C PRO A 75 -7.44 6.05 -13.55
N LYS A 76 -7.49 5.95 -14.88
CA LYS A 76 -8.36 4.98 -15.54
C LYS A 76 -7.92 3.56 -15.18
N ILE A 77 -8.88 2.75 -14.80
CA ILE A 77 -8.74 1.32 -14.50
C ILE A 77 -9.71 0.55 -15.38
N LYS A 78 -9.49 -0.76 -15.50
CA LYS A 78 -10.46 -1.66 -16.12
C LYS A 78 -11.10 -2.53 -15.07
N VAL A 79 -12.42 -2.54 -15.04
CA VAL A 79 -13.26 -3.36 -14.17
C VAL A 79 -14.19 -4.15 -15.08
N ASP A 80 -14.11 -5.48 -15.04
CA ASP A 80 -14.94 -6.38 -15.85
C ASP A 80 -14.99 -6.06 -17.37
N GLY A 81 -13.89 -5.51 -17.90
CA GLY A 81 -13.76 -5.15 -19.31
C GLY A 81 -14.14 -3.71 -19.64
N GLU A 82 -14.74 -2.97 -18.71
CA GLU A 82 -15.12 -1.57 -18.87
C GLU A 82 -14.06 -0.63 -18.29
N GLU A 83 -13.86 0.53 -18.91
CA GLU A 83 -12.98 1.58 -18.36
C GLU A 83 -13.71 2.42 -17.32
N GLU A 84 -13.17 2.47 -16.12
CA GLU A 84 -13.66 3.31 -15.03
C GLU A 84 -12.55 4.20 -14.47
N VAL A 85 -12.91 5.28 -13.79
CA VAL A 85 -11.96 6.11 -13.04
C VAL A 85 -11.87 5.58 -11.62
N HIS A 86 -10.68 5.21 -11.16
CA HIS A 86 -10.50 4.75 -9.78
C HIS A 86 -10.88 5.87 -8.80
N ALA A 87 -11.67 5.53 -7.77
CA ALA A 87 -12.07 6.49 -6.75
C ALA A 87 -10.85 7.00 -5.96
N LYS A 88 -10.78 8.31 -5.74
CA LYS A 88 -9.70 8.92 -4.96
C LYS A 88 -9.94 8.74 -3.46
N LEU A 89 -8.86 8.80 -2.68
CA LEU A 89 -8.98 9.06 -1.25
C LEU A 89 -9.66 10.43 -1.06
N LYS A 90 -10.58 10.53 -0.10
CA LYS A 90 -11.19 11.80 0.26
C LYS A 90 -10.22 12.72 0.97
N ASN A 91 -10.45 14.02 0.85
CA ASN A 91 -9.74 15.12 1.52
C ASN A 91 -8.23 15.24 1.20
N LEU A 92 -7.63 14.23 0.54
CA LEU A 92 -6.25 14.21 0.01
C LEU A 92 -5.19 14.71 0.99
N ASP A 93 -5.43 14.56 2.29
CA ASP A 93 -4.48 14.91 3.33
C ASP A 93 -3.21 14.06 3.16
N PRO A 94 -2.00 14.67 3.03
CA PRO A 94 -0.79 13.93 2.76
C PRO A 94 -0.46 12.86 3.81
N THR A 95 -0.80 13.09 5.08
CA THR A 95 -0.57 12.14 6.17
C THR A 95 -1.50 10.94 6.00
N ALA A 96 -2.81 11.20 5.87
CA ALA A 96 -3.79 10.14 5.65
C ALA A 96 -3.51 9.33 4.38
N VAL A 97 -3.10 9.98 3.29
CA VAL A 97 -2.70 9.31 2.05
C VAL A 97 -1.55 8.34 2.30
N LYS A 98 -0.49 8.77 3.00
CA LYS A 98 0.66 7.93 3.31
C LYS A 98 0.30 6.77 4.24
N GLU A 99 -0.55 7.00 5.24
CA GLU A 99 -1.02 5.99 6.17
C GLU A 99 -1.86 4.92 5.47
N VAL A 100 -2.80 5.32 4.62
CA VAL A 100 -3.61 4.39 3.81
C VAL A 100 -2.74 3.56 2.87
N VAL A 101 -1.77 4.18 2.17
CA VAL A 101 -0.85 3.44 1.29
C VAL A 101 0.02 2.47 2.10
N THR A 102 0.50 2.89 3.26
CA THR A 102 1.25 2.02 4.18
C THR A 102 0.41 0.84 4.67
N PHE A 103 -0.86 1.08 5.01
CA PHE A 103 -1.81 0.03 5.37
C PHE A 103 -1.98 -0.99 4.24
N ILE A 104 -2.16 -0.51 3.00
CA ILE A 104 -2.32 -1.37 1.82
C ILE A 104 -1.09 -2.24 1.58
N LEU A 105 0.12 -1.68 1.73
CA LEU A 105 1.37 -2.42 1.50
C LEU A 105 1.72 -3.44 2.59
N LYS A 106 1.03 -3.39 3.74
CA LYS A 106 1.30 -4.25 4.91
C LYS A 106 0.20 -5.27 5.23
N ASN A 107 -0.94 -5.20 4.55
CA ASN A 107 -2.01 -6.22 4.61
C ASN A 107 -1.86 -7.24 3.49
#